data_AF-W5NKE7-F1
#
_entry.id   AF-W5NKE7-F1
#
_cell.length_a   1.000
_cell.length_b   1.000
_cell.length_c   1.000
_cell.angle_alpha   90.00
_cell.angle_beta   90.00
_cell.angle_gamma   90.00
#
_symmetry.space_group_name_H-M   'P 1'
#
loop_
_entity.id
_entity.type
_entity.pdbx_description
1 polymer ?
#
loop_
_entity_poly.entity_id
_entity_poly.type
_entity_poly.pdbx_seq_one_letter_code
_entity_poly.pdbx_strand_id
1 'polypeptide(L)'
;EDYAIQRVVELLRESGDQLDEEIKKDKVLSKAFQNLFSYAFFASVADLFLMRTGAAADADQQRAKIALTAEMTSKLTAVDNHPMNRVLGFGAKYLQEHFTPWVQSQGGWERAFDGTEDDDNDEVQ
;
A
#
# COMPACT_ATOMS: atom_id res chain seq x y z
N GLU A 1 10.42 -17.78 12.03
CA GLU A 1 9.71 -16.97 11.01
C GLU A 1 8.22 -16.85 11.30
N ASP A 2 7.54 -17.93 11.70
CA ASP A 2 6.08 -17.92 11.94
C ASP A 2 5.56 -16.87 12.94
N TYR A 3 6.31 -16.55 14.01
CA TYR A 3 5.89 -15.51 14.97
C TYR A 3 5.85 -14.11 14.35
N ALA A 4 6.83 -13.75 13.53
CA ALA A 4 6.86 -12.44 12.88
C ALA A 4 5.68 -12.30 11.90
N ILE A 5 5.41 -13.36 11.13
CA ILE A 5 4.27 -13.42 10.21
C ILE A 5 2.95 -13.33 10.98
N GLN A 6 2.77 -14.13 12.04
CA GLN A 6 1.58 -14.09 12.88
C GLN A 6 1.39 -12.74 13.55
N ARG A 7 2.47 -12.12 14.03
CA ARG A 7 2.40 -10.80 14.66
C ARG A 7 2.06 -9.70 13.66
N VAL A 8 2.58 -9.78 12.44
CA VAL A 8 2.20 -8.88 11.34
C VAL A 8 0.72 -9.08 10.98
N VAL A 9 0.24 -10.31 10.91
CA VAL A 9 -1.19 -10.62 10.66
C VAL A 9 -2.08 -10.05 11.76
N GLU A 10 -1.71 -10.19 13.03
CA GLU A 10 -2.43 -9.60 14.16
C GLU A 10 -2.46 -8.08 14.08
N LEU A 11 -1.32 -7.44 13.84
CA LEU A 11 -1.21 -5.98 13.74
C LEU A 11 -2.01 -5.42 12.56
N LEU A 12 -2.01 -6.11 11.41
CA LEU A 12 -2.82 -5.74 10.25
C LEU A 12 -4.31 -5.87 10.56
N ARG A 13 -4.71 -6.93 11.28
CA ARG A 13 -6.09 -7.13 11.72
C ARG A 13 -6.52 -6.06 12.72
N GLU A 14 -5.74 -5.82 13.77
CA GLU A 14 -6.01 -4.79 14.79
C GLU A 14 -6.15 -3.41 14.14
N SER A 15 -5.26 -3.08 13.20
CA SER A 15 -5.33 -1.81 12.45
C SER A 15 -6.56 -1.72 11.55
N GLY A 16 -7.02 -2.83 10.96
CA GLY A 16 -8.23 -2.89 10.13
C GLY A 16 -9.50 -2.76 10.96
N ASP A 17 -9.60 -3.52 12.05
CA ASP A 17 -10.73 -3.51 12.98
C ASP A 17 -10.90 -2.12 13.61
N GLN A 18 -9.80 -1.49 14.05
CA GLN A 18 -9.83 -0.14 14.60
C GLN A 18 -10.26 0.90 13.54
N LEU A 19 -9.76 0.78 12.30
CA LEU A 19 -10.14 1.69 11.22
C LEU A 19 -11.63 1.57 10.89
N ASP A 20 -12.17 0.35 10.83
CA ASP A 20 -13.59 0.10 10.58
C ASP A 20 -14.48 0.66 11.71
N GLU A 21 -14.09 0.49 12.96
CA GLU A 21 -14.80 1.09 14.10
C GLU A 21 -14.85 2.62 14.03
N GLU A 22 -13.72 3.28 13.74
CA GLU A 22 -13.67 4.74 13.64
C GLU A 22 -14.48 5.26 12.44
N ILE A 23 -14.45 4.55 11.30
CA ILE A 23 -15.31 4.88 10.15
C ILE A 23 -16.80 4.75 10.52
N LYS A 24 -17.18 3.73 11.28
CA LYS A 24 -18.58 3.52 11.71
C LYS A 24 -19.05 4.57 12.73
N LYS A 25 -18.16 5.07 13.59
CA LYS A 25 -18.48 6.10 14.61
C LYS A 25 -18.67 7.49 13.99
N ASP A 26 -17.95 7.81 12.90
CA ASP A 26 -18.06 9.09 12.20
C ASP A 26 -19.03 9.01 11.02
N LYS A 27 -20.17 9.72 11.11
CA LYS A 27 -21.21 9.73 10.07
C LYS A 27 -20.74 10.27 8.71
N VAL A 28 -19.77 11.19 8.70
CA VAL A 28 -19.20 11.75 7.47
C VAL A 28 -18.28 10.72 6.82
N LEU A 29 -17.41 10.08 7.60
CA LEU A 29 -16.52 9.01 7.11
C LEU A 29 -17.31 7.80 6.64
N SER A 30 -18.27 7.32 7.42
CA SER A 30 -19.17 6.23 7.03
C SER A 30 -19.87 6.53 5.70
N LYS A 31 -20.41 7.75 5.53
CA LYS A 31 -21.06 8.13 4.28
C LYS A 31 -20.08 8.21 3.11
N ALA A 32 -18.87 8.70 3.33
CA ALA A 32 -17.82 8.75 2.31
C ALA A 32 -17.40 7.34 1.87
N PHE A 33 -17.18 6.45 2.84
CA PHE A 33 -16.79 5.06 2.60
C PHE A 33 -17.92 4.16 2.11
N GLN A 34 -19.19 4.52 2.26
CA GLN A 34 -20.32 3.73 1.73
C GLN A 34 -20.82 4.22 0.37
N ASN A 35 -20.84 5.54 0.16
CA ASN A 35 -21.52 6.13 -1.00
C ASN A 35 -20.58 6.81 -2.00
N LEU A 36 -19.38 7.21 -1.57
CA LEU A 36 -18.47 8.04 -2.37
C LEU A 36 -17.14 7.34 -2.68
N PHE A 37 -16.95 6.10 -2.21
CA PHE A 37 -15.74 5.35 -2.46
C PHE A 37 -15.61 5.04 -3.95
N SER A 38 -14.72 5.80 -4.55
CA SER A 38 -14.43 5.81 -5.97
C SER A 38 -12.93 5.75 -6.15
N TYR A 39 -12.47 5.48 -7.37
CA TYR A 39 -11.05 5.52 -7.66
C TYR A 39 -10.43 6.88 -7.33
N ALA A 40 -11.14 7.99 -7.62
CA ALA A 40 -10.66 9.34 -7.31
C ALA A 40 -10.47 9.56 -5.80
N PHE A 41 -11.41 9.05 -4.98
CA PHE A 41 -11.27 9.07 -3.52
C PHE A 41 -10.07 8.24 -3.08
N PHE A 42 -9.93 7.01 -3.58
CA PHE A 42 -8.80 6.14 -3.28
C PHE A 42 -7.45 6.81 -3.62
N ALA A 43 -7.33 7.38 -4.83
CA ALA A 43 -6.11 8.05 -5.29
C ALA A 43 -5.76 9.25 -4.41
N SER A 44 -6.75 10.06 -4.01
CA SER A 44 -6.53 11.19 -3.09
C SER A 44 -6.03 10.74 -1.72
N VAL A 45 -6.56 9.61 -1.21
CA VAL A 45 -6.08 9.02 0.05
C VAL A 45 -4.65 8.49 -0.12
N ALA A 46 -4.34 7.81 -1.23
CA ALA A 46 -2.99 7.31 -1.54
C ALA A 46 -1.97 8.46 -1.61
N ASP A 47 -2.26 9.51 -2.37
CA ASP A 47 -1.38 10.67 -2.52
C ASP A 47 -1.08 11.33 -1.16
N LEU A 48 -2.11 11.54 -0.33
CA LEU A 48 -1.96 12.09 1.00
C LEU A 48 -1.21 11.15 1.95
N PHE A 49 -1.45 9.85 1.86
CA PHE A 49 -0.77 8.84 2.66
C PHE A 49 0.74 8.83 2.36
N LEU A 50 1.11 8.77 1.08
CA LEU A 50 2.51 8.79 0.63
C LEU A 50 3.21 10.12 0.94
N MET A 51 2.50 11.23 0.86
CA MET A 51 3.02 12.55 1.27
C MET A 51 3.33 12.58 2.77
N ARG A 52 2.43 12.05 3.61
CA ARG A 52 2.56 12.09 5.08
C ARG A 52 3.58 11.10 5.62
N THR A 53 3.85 10.00 4.93
CA THR A 53 4.90 9.05 5.29
C THR A 53 6.31 9.51 4.86
N GLY A 54 6.42 10.67 4.21
CA GLY A 54 7.71 11.30 3.90
C GLY A 54 8.46 10.68 2.72
N ALA A 55 7.79 9.86 1.90
CA ALA A 55 8.44 9.13 0.80
C ALA A 55 8.86 10.03 -0.40
N ALA A 56 8.94 11.35 -0.28
CA ALA A 56 8.82 12.27 -1.42
C ALA A 56 10.07 12.50 -2.30
N ALA A 57 11.27 12.00 -2.00
CA ALA A 57 12.54 12.48 -2.57
C ALA A 57 13.41 11.51 -3.42
N ASP A 58 13.54 10.20 -3.16
CA ASP A 58 14.65 9.36 -3.71
C ASP A 58 14.24 8.03 -4.41
N ALA A 59 15.16 7.39 -5.14
CA ALA A 59 14.92 6.16 -5.92
C ALA A 59 14.60 4.92 -5.05
N ASP A 60 15.29 4.73 -3.92
CA ASP A 60 14.91 3.72 -2.91
C ASP A 60 13.51 3.97 -2.33
N GLN A 61 13.02 5.22 -2.43
CA GLN A 61 11.68 5.57 -1.98
C GLN A 61 10.60 5.17 -2.98
N GLN A 62 10.91 4.84 -4.24
CA GLN A 62 9.90 4.34 -5.19
C GLN A 62 9.42 2.94 -4.80
N ARG A 63 10.35 2.04 -4.44
CA ARG A 63 10.01 0.73 -3.86
C ARG A 63 9.20 0.89 -2.58
N ALA A 64 9.62 1.81 -1.70
CA ALA A 64 8.90 2.11 -0.47
C ALA A 64 7.47 2.64 -0.73
N LYS A 65 7.28 3.54 -1.69
CA LYS A 65 5.94 4.03 -2.08
C LYS A 65 5.05 2.92 -2.63
N ILE A 66 5.61 2.02 -3.44
CA ILE A 66 4.87 0.87 -3.97
C ILE A 66 4.43 -0.03 -2.81
N ALA A 67 5.33 -0.36 -1.88
CA ALA A 67 5.03 -1.15 -0.69
C ALA A 67 3.97 -0.48 0.20
N LEU A 68 4.09 0.83 0.45
CA LEU A 68 3.14 1.62 1.23
C LEU A 68 1.75 1.69 0.55
N THR A 69 1.71 1.78 -0.78
CA THR A 69 0.44 1.74 -1.54
C THR A 69 -0.22 0.38 -1.42
N ALA A 70 0.57 -0.71 -1.50
CA ALA A 70 0.08 -2.07 -1.30
C ALA A 70 -0.43 -2.28 0.13
N GLU A 71 0.29 -1.79 1.14
CA GLU A 71 -0.13 -1.83 2.55
C GLU A 71 -1.45 -1.08 2.76
N MET A 72 -1.56 0.16 2.25
CA MET A 72 -2.79 0.95 2.32
C MET A 72 -3.96 0.20 1.67
N THR A 73 -3.74 -0.39 0.49
CA THR A 73 -4.75 -1.18 -0.22
C THR A 73 -5.20 -2.37 0.64
N SER A 74 -4.26 -3.11 1.23
CA SER A 74 -4.57 -4.24 2.12
C SER A 74 -5.39 -3.81 3.33
N LYS A 75 -5.03 -2.70 4.00
CA LYS A 75 -5.80 -2.18 5.13
C LYS A 75 -7.20 -1.74 4.73
N LEU A 76 -7.34 -1.10 3.57
CA LEU A 76 -8.65 -0.71 3.04
C LEU A 76 -9.51 -1.91 2.60
N THR A 77 -8.92 -3.03 2.18
CA THR A 77 -9.68 -4.27 1.89
C THR A 77 -10.23 -4.94 3.15
N ALA A 78 -9.57 -4.73 4.31
CA ALA A 78 -10.04 -5.26 5.58
C ALA A 78 -11.25 -4.48 6.13
N VAL A 79 -11.49 -3.27 5.62
CA VAL A 79 -12.68 -2.47 5.93
C VAL A 79 -13.85 -3.00 5.11
N ASP A 80 -14.83 -3.63 5.76
CA ASP A 80 -16.01 -4.26 5.13
C ASP A 80 -17.08 -3.24 4.70
N ASN A 81 -16.66 -2.22 3.97
CA ASN A 81 -17.55 -1.19 3.39
C ASN A 81 -17.78 -1.42 1.88
N HIS A 82 -16.89 -2.14 1.21
CA HIS A 82 -16.99 -2.44 -0.23
C HIS A 82 -16.43 -3.81 -0.60
N PRO A 83 -16.88 -4.40 -1.72
CA PRO A 83 -16.31 -5.63 -2.24
C PRO A 83 -14.78 -5.54 -2.39
N MET A 84 -14.07 -6.51 -1.80
CA MET A 84 -12.59 -6.55 -1.79
C MET A 84 -11.98 -6.38 -3.17
N ASN A 85 -12.56 -7.01 -4.20
CA ASN A 85 -12.10 -6.89 -5.59
C ASN A 85 -12.08 -5.45 -6.11
N ARG A 86 -12.98 -4.59 -5.63
CA ARG A 86 -13.03 -3.17 -6.01
C ARG A 86 -11.83 -2.42 -5.44
N VAL A 87 -11.52 -2.64 -4.17
CA VAL A 87 -10.38 -2.00 -3.49
C VAL A 87 -9.07 -2.49 -4.09
N LEU A 88 -8.91 -3.81 -4.31
CA LEU A 88 -7.76 -4.37 -5.01
C LEU A 88 -7.59 -3.81 -6.42
N GLY A 89 -8.70 -3.67 -7.17
CA GLY A 89 -8.69 -3.06 -8.50
C GLY A 89 -8.23 -1.61 -8.49
N PHE A 90 -8.59 -0.83 -7.47
CA PHE A 90 -8.09 0.54 -7.31
C PHE A 90 -6.60 0.58 -6.98
N GLY A 91 -6.11 -0.28 -6.08
CA GLY A 91 -4.69 -0.40 -5.76
C GLY A 91 -3.85 -0.74 -7.00
N ALA A 92 -4.26 -1.76 -7.76
CA ALA A 92 -3.58 -2.15 -8.99
C ALA A 92 -3.58 -1.02 -10.03
N LYS A 93 -4.71 -0.32 -10.20
CA LYS A 93 -4.84 0.81 -11.12
C LYS A 93 -3.93 1.98 -10.70
N TYR A 94 -3.89 2.33 -9.43
CA TYR A 94 -3.02 3.40 -8.93
C TYR A 94 -1.54 3.07 -9.13
N LEU A 95 -1.13 1.83 -8.81
CA LEU A 95 0.24 1.38 -9.06
C LEU A 95 0.62 1.49 -10.55
N GLN A 96 -0.28 1.08 -11.43
CA GLN A 96 -0.06 1.19 -12.87
C GLN A 96 0.05 2.64 -13.34
N GLU A 97 -0.86 3.53 -12.92
CA GLU A 97 -0.85 4.92 -13.36
C GLU A 97 0.36 5.71 -12.83
N HIS A 98 0.81 5.43 -11.61
CA HIS A 98 1.82 6.26 -10.93
C HIS A 98 3.26 5.71 -11.01
N PHE A 99 3.44 4.38 -11.16
CA PHE A 99 4.77 3.77 -11.06
C PHE A 99 5.24 3.08 -12.34
N THR A 100 4.37 2.86 -13.34
CA THR A 100 4.78 2.23 -14.61
C THR A 100 6.03 2.87 -15.24
N PRO A 101 6.15 4.22 -15.36
CA PRO A 101 7.34 4.82 -15.97
C PRO A 101 8.63 4.49 -15.22
N TRP A 102 8.61 4.49 -13.88
CA TRP A 102 9.77 4.14 -13.07
C TRP A 102 10.08 2.64 -13.15
N VAL A 103 9.07 1.78 -13.04
CA VAL A 103 9.25 0.33 -13.16
C VAL A 103 9.85 -0.05 -14.51
N GLN A 104 9.38 0.58 -15.59
CA GLN A 104 9.94 0.37 -16.92
C GLN A 104 11.40 0.84 -17.02
N SER A 105 11.77 1.94 -16.35
CA SER A 105 13.17 2.39 -16.30
C SER A 105 14.09 1.43 -15.53
N GLN A 106 13.54 0.65 -14.60
CA GLN A 106 14.27 -0.45 -13.93
C GLN A 106 14.33 -1.73 -14.77
N GLY A 107 13.63 -1.79 -15.91
CA GLY A 107 13.58 -2.97 -16.77
C GLY A 107 12.43 -3.94 -16.46
N GLY A 108 11.39 -3.47 -15.78
CA GLY A 108 10.18 -4.25 -15.45
C GLY A 108 10.01 -4.47 -13.95
N TRP A 109 8.86 -5.05 -13.56
CA TRP A 109 8.53 -5.29 -12.15
C TRP A 109 9.50 -6.23 -11.45
N GLU A 110 10.00 -7.26 -12.15
CA GLU A 110 10.99 -8.21 -11.61
C GLU A 110 12.28 -7.45 -11.22
N ARG A 111 12.91 -6.82 -12.22
CA ARG A 111 14.16 -6.06 -12.01
C ARG A 111 14.04 -4.88 -11.07
N ALA A 112 12.84 -4.29 -10.97
CA ALA A 112 12.57 -3.21 -10.03
C ALA A 112 12.74 -3.65 -8.56
N PHE A 113 12.59 -4.95 -8.25
CA PHE A 113 12.67 -5.49 -6.88
C PHE A 113 13.79 -6.52 -6.67
N ASP A 114 14.46 -7.01 -7.73
CA ASP A 114 15.53 -8.01 -7.64
C ASP A 114 16.82 -7.54 -6.90
N GLY A 115 16.96 -6.27 -6.54
CA GLY A 115 18.19 -5.70 -5.94
C GLY A 115 18.28 -5.75 -4.41
N THR A 116 17.64 -6.71 -3.73
CA THR A 116 17.75 -6.87 -2.26
C THR A 116 18.60 -8.06 -1.82
N GLU A 117 19.20 -8.78 -2.77
CA GLU A 117 20.16 -9.85 -2.53
C GLU A 117 21.38 -9.53 -3.39
N ASP A 118 22.43 -8.94 -2.80
CA ASP A 118 23.84 -8.99 -3.24
C ASP A 118 24.63 -7.87 -2.55
N ASP A 119 24.91 -8.03 -1.26
CA ASP A 119 26.04 -7.33 -0.60
C ASP A 119 26.66 -8.19 0.52
N ASP A 120 26.59 -9.53 0.38
CA ASP A 120 27.39 -10.48 1.13
C ASP A 120 28.24 -11.28 0.15
N ASN A 121 29.24 -10.62 -0.47
CA ASN A 121 30.39 -11.35 -0.99
C ASN A 121 31.63 -10.92 -0.20
N ASP A 122 31.89 -11.66 0.87
CA ASP A 122 33.19 -11.81 1.49
C ASP A 122 34.22 -12.24 0.40
N GLU A 123 34.90 -11.27 -0.22
CA GLU A 123 36.18 -11.54 -0.87
C GLU A 123 37.32 -11.25 0.10
N VAL A 124 37.68 -12.30 0.82
CA VAL A 124 39.03 -12.54 1.34
C VAL A 124 40.08 -12.35 0.22
N GLN A 125 40.98 -11.39 0.41
CA GLN A 125 42.35 -11.43 -0.12
C GLN A 125 43.35 -11.08 0.97
#